data_AF-A0A2G5BCI9-F1
#
_entry.id   AF-A0A2G5BCI9-F1
#
_cell.length_a   1.000
_cell.length_b   1.000
_cell.length_c   1.000
_cell.angle_alpha   90.00
_cell.angle_beta   90.00
_cell.angle_gamma   90.00
#
_symmetry.space_group_name_H-M   'P 1'
#
loop_
_entity.id
_entity.type
_entity.pdbx_description
1 polymer ?
#
loop_
_entity_poly.entity_id
_entity_poly.type
_entity_poly.pdbx_seq_one_letter_code
_entity_poly.pdbx_strand_id
1 'polypeptide(L)' 'LPNIQKVKLYSAIIDRMVDVNLTTRVLRTINKKGGLDRYLLDSKEKHIASEFGLSPKRRLLRVLDKKKYLA' A
#
# COMPACT_ATOMS: atom_id res chain seq x y z
N LEU A 1 -2.43 19.25 -13.32
CA LEU A 1 -1.81 18.80 -12.04
C LEU A 1 -2.57 17.57 -11.55
N PRO A 2 -1.90 16.43 -11.29
CA PRO A 2 -2.58 15.28 -10.70
C PRO A 2 -3.11 15.63 -9.30
N ASN A 3 -4.39 15.36 -9.05
CA ASN A 3 -5.02 15.64 -7.75
C ASN A 3 -4.55 14.59 -6.73
N ILE A 4 -3.66 14.99 -5.82
CA ILE A 4 -3.09 14.15 -4.76
C ILE A 4 -3.90 14.39 -3.49
N GLN A 5 -4.42 13.31 -2.89
CA GLN A 5 -5.19 13.33 -1.65
C GLN A 5 -4.47 12.54 -0.56
N LYS A 6 -4.49 13.08 0.66
CA LYS A 6 -4.07 12.38 1.89
C LYS A 6 -5.21 11.50 2.36
N VAL A 7 -5.00 10.19 2.39
CA VAL A 7 -6.02 9.21 2.80
C VAL A 7 -5.41 8.27 3.84
N LYS A 8 -6.19 7.93 4.87
CA LYS A 8 -5.86 6.85 5.80
C LYS A 8 -6.46 5.55 5.30
N LEU A 9 -5.62 4.55 5.09
CA LEU A 9 -6.07 3.22 4.66
C LEU A 9 -5.67 2.17 5.70
N TYR A 10 -6.61 1.33 6.07
CA TYR A 10 -6.34 0.20 6.94
C TYR A 10 -5.64 -0.93 6.17
N SER A 11 -4.61 -1.52 6.77
CA SER A 11 -3.88 -2.68 6.26
C SER A 11 -4.04 -3.83 7.25
N ALA A 12 -4.62 -4.93 6.78
CA ALA A 12 -4.84 -6.14 7.57
C ALA A 12 -3.52 -6.89 7.84
N ILE A 13 -2.52 -6.73 6.97
CA ILE A 13 -1.22 -7.40 7.12
C ILE A 13 -0.44 -6.86 8.33
N ILE A 14 -0.48 -5.54 8.56
CA ILE A 14 0.22 -4.89 9.66
C ILE A 14 -0.71 -4.46 10.81
N ASP A 15 -2.00 -4.77 10.69
CA ASP A 15 -3.10 -4.46 11.60
C ASP A 15 -3.12 -2.98 12.05
N ARG A 16 -2.86 -2.07 11.11
CA ARG A 16 -2.74 -0.63 11.40
C ARG A 16 -3.24 0.22 10.25
N MET A 17 -3.64 1.45 10.57
CA MET A 17 -3.89 2.49 9.59
C MET A 17 -2.57 3.06 9.06
N VAL A 18 -2.49 3.25 7.75
CA VAL A 18 -1.36 3.86 7.05
C VAL A 18 -1.83 5.15 6.39
N ASP A 19 -1.14 6.24 6.70
CA ASP A 19 -1.35 7.52 6.05
C ASP A 19 -0.60 7.54 4.72
N VAL A 20 -1.33 7.70 3.62
CA VAL A 20 -0.76 7.68 2.26
C VAL A 20 -1.23 8.87 1.45
N ASN A 21 -0.30 9.46 0.69
CA ASN A 21 -0.61 10.48 -0.32
C ASN A 21 -0.82 9.76 -1.65
N LEU A 22 -2.06 9.71 -2.13
CA LEU A 22 -2.42 8.98 -3.35
C LEU A 22 -3.14 9.88 -4.33
N THR A 23 -2.99 9.60 -5.62
CA THR A 23 -3.89 10.20 -6.61
C THR A 23 -5.25 9.51 -6.56
N THR A 24 -6.30 10.23 -6.96
CA THR A 24 -7.67 9.68 -7.06
C THR A 24 -7.73 8.42 -7.93
N ARG A 25 -6.90 8.33 -8.98
CA ARG A 25 -6.77 7.14 -9.83
C ARG A 25 -6.23 5.93 -9.06
N VAL A 26 -5.25 6.13 -8.20
CA VAL A 26 -4.70 5.06 -7.37
C VAL A 26 -5.72 4.62 -6.33
N LEU A 27 -6.41 5.56 -5.68
CA LEU A 27 -7.49 5.23 -4.73
C LEU A 27 -8.58 4.36 -5.37
N ARG A 28 -9.01 4.70 -6.59
CA ARG A 28 -9.97 3.88 -7.34
C ARG A 28 -9.43 2.49 -7.68
N THR A 29 -8.12 2.39 -7.94
CA THR A 29 -7.47 1.11 -8.24
C THR A 29 -7.38 0.23 -7.00
N ILE A 30 -7.09 0.81 -5.83
CA ILE A 30 -7.09 0.13 -4.53
C ILE A 30 -8.48 -0.44 -4.24
N ASN A 31 -9.53 0.37 -4.42
CA ASN A 31 -10.91 -0.09 -4.26
C ASN A 31 -11.26 -1.22 -5.24
N LYS A 32 -10.86 -1.08 -6.51
CA LYS A 32 -11.07 -2.13 -7.53
C LYS A 32 -10.34 -3.43 -7.21
N LYS A 33 -9.15 -3.36 -6.63
CA LYS A 33 -8.37 -4.53 -6.21
C LYS A 33 -8.80 -5.10 -4.86
N GLY A 34 -9.75 -4.47 -4.17
CA GLY A 34 -10.28 -4.96 -2.90
C GLY A 34 -9.35 -4.74 -1.71
N GLY A 35 -8.53 -3.69 -1.73
CA GLY A 35 -7.77 -3.28 -0.53
C GLY A 35 -6.33 -2.84 -0.81
N LEU A 36 -5.77 -2.17 0.20
CA LEU A 36 -4.40 -1.63 0.15
C LEU A 36 -3.38 -2.77 0.03
N ASP A 37 -3.56 -3.84 0.79
CA ASP A 37 -2.64 -4.97 0.84
C ASP A 37 -2.51 -5.67 -0.51
N ARG A 38 -3.64 -5.96 -1.14
CA ARG A 38 -3.69 -6.57 -2.46
C ARG A 38 -3.11 -5.64 -3.52
N TYR A 39 -3.37 -4.33 -3.41
CA TYR A 39 -2.75 -3.36 -4.28
C TYR A 39 -1.21 -3.33 -4.12
N LEU A 40 -0.68 -3.35 -2.90
CA LEU A 40 0.76 -3.30 -2.65
C LEU A 40 1.49 -4.59 -3.07
N LEU A 41 0.83 -5.74 -2.94
CA LEU A 41 1.33 -7.03 -3.38
C LEU A 41 1.35 -7.18 -4.91
N ASP A 42 0.27 -6.75 -5.57
CA ASP A 42 0.09 -6.95 -7.01
C ASP A 42 0.74 -5.82 -7.86
N SER A 43 1.01 -4.67 -7.26
CA SER A 43 1.59 -3.53 -7.98
C SER A 43 3.12 -3.61 -8.03
N LYS A 44 3.67 -3.57 -9.26
CA LYS A 44 5.11 -3.41 -9.51
C LYS A 44 5.60 -2.09 -8.91
N GLU A 45 6.82 -2.10 -8.36
CA GLU A 45 7.43 -0.94 -7.68
C GLU A 45 7.45 0.33 -8.54
N LYS A 46 7.55 0.16 -9.86
CA LYS A 46 7.51 1.24 -10.87
C LYS A 46 6.19 2.02 -10.91
N HIS A 47 5.07 1.42 -10.47
CA HIS A 47 3.77 2.11 -10.36
C HIS A 47 3.55 2.74 -8.98
N ILE A 48 4.41 2.38 -8.03
CA ILE A 48 4.50 2.96 -6.68
C ILE A 48 5.73 3.90 -6.66
N ALA A 49 6.02 4.57 -7.79
CA ALA A 49 7.21 5.40 -7.96
C ALA A 49 7.19 6.71 -7.13
N SER A 50 6.20 6.91 -6.25
CA SER A 50 6.33 7.89 -5.19
C SER A 50 7.24 7.30 -4.11
N GLU A 51 8.32 8.00 -3.76
CA GLU A 51 9.17 7.71 -2.59
C GLU A 51 8.35 7.29 -1.35
N PHE A 52 7.17 7.89 -1.17
CA PHE A 52 6.24 7.60 -0.07
C PHE A 52 5.47 6.29 -0.17
N GLY A 53 5.35 5.67 -1.35
CA GLY A 53 4.68 4.37 -1.50
C GLY A 53 5.65 3.18 -1.35
N LEU A 54 6.95 3.40 -1.49
CA LEU A 54 7.98 2.38 -1.25
C LEU A 54 8.16 2.07 0.24
N SER A 55 7.98 3.06 1.13
CA SER A 55 8.15 2.86 2.58
C SER A 55 7.08 1.94 3.20
N PRO A 56 5.77 2.07 2.89
CA PRO A 56 4.75 1.15 3.38
C PRO A 56 4.91 -0.24 2.77
N LYS A 57 5.26 -0.33 1.47
CA LYS A 57 5.51 -1.62 0.81
C LYS A 57 6.65 -2.38 1.46
N ARG A 58 7.80 -1.73 1.69
CA ARG A 58 8.95 -2.36 2.38
C ARG A 58 8.61 -2.80 3.80
N ARG A 59 7.81 -2.02 4.52
CA ARG A 59 7.35 -2.38 5.87
C ARG A 59 6.44 -3.61 5.82
N LEU A 60 5.52 -3.64 4.86
CA LEU A 60 4.58 -4.74 4.66
C LEU A 60 5.31 -6.04 4.24
N LEU A 61 6.27 -5.96 3.33
CA LEU A 61 7.13 -7.09 2.96
C LEU A 61 7.91 -7.64 4.16
N ARG A 62 8.46 -6.77 5.01
CA ARG A 62 9.12 -7.19 6.26
C ARG A 62 8.17 -7.91 7.23
N VAL A 63 6.93 -7.45 7.36
CA VAL A 63 5.94 -8.11 8.23
C VAL A 63 5.51 -9.45 7.66
N LEU A 64 5.33 -9.55 6.34
CA LEU A 64 5.04 -10.82 5.67
C LEU A 64 6.18 -11.82 5.82
N ASP A 65 7.42 -11.36 5.65
CA ASP A 65 8.61 -12.19 5.82
C ASP A 65 8.69 -12.73 7.26
N LYS A 66 8.52 -11.87 8.27
CA LYS A 66 8.41 -12.31 9.68
C LYS A 66 7.27 -13.30 9.93
N LYS A 67 6.07 -13.07 9.38
CA LYS A 67 4.95 -14.01 9.50
C LYS A 67 5.27 -15.38 8.87
N LYS A 68 6.02 -15.40 7.78
CA LYS A 68 6.41 -16.63 7.08
C LYS A 68 7.41 -17.48 7.86
N TYR A 69 8.27 -16.87 8.68
CA TYR A 69 9.20 -17.60 9.57
C TYR A 69 8.58 -18.01 10.91
N LEU A 70 7.38 -17.51 11.23
CA LEU A 70 6.65 -17.82 12.46
C LEU A 70 5.55 -18.88 12.25
N ALA A 71 5.38 -19.36 11.01
CA ALA A 71 4.44 -20.42 10.61
C ALA A 71 5.23 -21.63 10.12
#